data_AF-A0A4U6XJV2-F1
#
_entry.id   AF-A0A4U6XJV2-F1
#
_cell.length_a   1.000
_cell.length_b   1.000
_cell.length_c   1.000
_cell.angle_alpha   90.00
_cell.angle_beta   90.00
_cell.angle_gamma   90.00
#
_symmetry.space_group_name_H-M   'P 1'
#
loop_
_entity.id
_entity.type
_entity.pdbx_description
1 polymer ?
#
loop_
_entity_poly.entity_id
_entity_poly.type
_entity_poly.pdbx_seq_one_letter_code
_entity_poly.pdbx_strand_id
1 'polypeptide(L)'
;MKSEMETESLRHRSAARLSALRSQLTTPAVVSNTTTTNQLRNPDGDGYPAKVPVTYHPLDAQKAFRHNEERVRDKPYARYYNRELYIYADVPQHIREPMPAEGVLPIADSRRLLDPGYHPHENGWIALPDGTAYVASRTRFPGSTGDMVRWWFWWHSVEPERYALWHPYDHLSLRSSYADRLHRTDLSHTQKWLGSTHRVTEFIGATKMAVHLRFVDPAHYGLPWDELKAAGYEAAVCAELHDGSVSNLKIGDFLHLWRKTEDGLELRSRYWLGGGVHYKLLGMRIGIDYLAGALGFKHRMGGERVAYEHFIHDQIEFTNLAGFLPNLYADYLGGKL
;
A
#
# COMPACT_ATOMS: atom_id res chain seq x y z
N MET A 1 -0.12 -78.80 -3.52
CA MET A 1 0.55 -78.50 -4.79
C MET A 1 -0.26 -77.66 -5.80
N LYS A 2 -1.41 -77.06 -5.42
CA LYS A 2 -2.09 -76.01 -6.24
C LYS A 2 -2.21 -74.65 -5.53
N SER A 3 -2.18 -74.61 -4.19
CA SER A 3 -2.25 -73.34 -3.44
C SER A 3 -0.90 -72.64 -3.20
N GLU A 4 0.23 -73.35 -3.25
CA GLU A 4 1.58 -72.75 -3.17
C GLU A 4 1.95 -72.02 -4.47
N MET A 5 1.48 -72.52 -5.62
CA MET A 5 1.78 -71.94 -6.93
C MET A 5 1.02 -70.61 -7.18
N GLU A 6 -0.18 -70.46 -6.60
CA GLU A 6 -0.96 -69.21 -6.67
C GLU A 6 -0.45 -68.12 -5.72
N THR A 7 0.08 -68.50 -4.54
CA THR A 7 0.63 -67.55 -3.58
C THR A 7 1.98 -66.98 -4.04
N GLU A 8 2.79 -67.77 -4.77
CA GLU A 8 4.05 -67.31 -5.37
C GLU A 8 3.81 -66.35 -6.55
N SER A 9 2.78 -66.62 -7.37
CA SER A 9 2.33 -65.75 -8.47
C SER A 9 1.80 -64.39 -7.98
N LEU A 10 1.04 -64.36 -6.88
CA LEU A 10 0.56 -63.12 -6.27
C LEU A 10 1.69 -62.30 -5.62
N ARG A 11 2.66 -62.96 -4.98
CA ARG A 11 3.85 -62.29 -4.41
C ARG A 11 4.73 -61.68 -5.50
N HIS A 12 4.94 -62.35 -6.63
CA HIS A 12 5.70 -61.79 -7.75
C HIS A 12 5.02 -60.59 -8.43
N ARG A 13 3.69 -60.63 -8.59
CA ARG A 13 2.92 -59.49 -9.13
C ARG A 13 2.91 -58.28 -8.19
N SER A 14 2.97 -58.53 -6.88
CA SER A 14 3.02 -57.48 -5.84
C SER A 14 4.41 -56.84 -5.75
N ALA A 15 5.48 -57.64 -5.86
CA ALA A 15 6.87 -57.15 -5.91
C ALA A 15 7.16 -56.35 -7.18
N ALA A 16 6.63 -56.76 -8.34
CA ALA A 16 6.76 -56.02 -9.59
C ALA A 16 6.03 -54.66 -9.56
N ARG A 17 4.84 -54.58 -8.93
CA ARG A 17 4.13 -53.31 -8.72
C ARG A 17 4.82 -52.39 -7.72
N LEU A 18 5.44 -52.92 -6.67
CA LEU A 18 6.23 -52.13 -5.70
C LEU A 18 7.56 -51.63 -6.30
N SER A 19 8.20 -52.42 -7.17
CA SER A 19 9.38 -52.00 -7.94
C SER A 19 9.03 -50.88 -8.93
N ALA A 20 7.90 -50.98 -9.63
CA ALA A 20 7.44 -49.96 -10.56
C ALA A 20 7.03 -48.65 -9.87
N LEU A 21 6.45 -48.73 -8.66
CA LEU A 21 6.16 -47.54 -7.84
C LEU A 21 7.45 -46.89 -7.29
N ARG A 22 8.46 -47.68 -6.92
CA ARG A 22 9.77 -47.17 -6.48
C ARG A 22 10.55 -46.50 -7.62
N SER A 23 10.45 -46.98 -8.86
CA SER A 23 11.08 -46.32 -10.02
C SER A 23 10.36 -45.04 -10.48
N GLN A 24 9.15 -44.77 -9.98
CA GLN A 24 8.39 -43.53 -10.23
C GLN A 24 8.49 -42.52 -9.06
N LEU A 25 9.15 -42.89 -7.96
CA LEU A 25 9.37 -42.06 -6.77
C LEU A 25 10.81 -41.57 -6.63
N THR A 26 11.63 -41.68 -7.67
CA THR A 26 12.90 -40.95 -7.75
C THR A 26 12.58 -39.47 -7.91
N THR A 27 12.55 -38.77 -6.79
CA THR A 27 12.62 -37.31 -6.73
C THR A 27 13.79 -36.86 -7.60
N PRO A 28 13.61 -35.89 -8.51
CA PRO A 28 14.75 -35.24 -9.14
C PRO A 28 15.63 -34.73 -8.01
N ALA A 29 16.93 -35.00 -8.09
CA ALA A 29 17.89 -34.35 -7.22
C ALA A 29 17.61 -32.85 -7.29
N VAL A 30 17.27 -32.24 -6.16
CA VAL A 30 17.19 -30.80 -6.03
C VAL A 30 18.61 -30.33 -6.32
N VAL A 31 18.84 -29.88 -7.55
CA VAL A 31 20.02 -29.11 -7.88
C VAL A 31 19.89 -27.87 -7.00
N SER A 32 20.65 -27.86 -5.91
CA SER A 32 20.83 -26.69 -5.08
C SER A 32 21.61 -25.72 -5.95
N ASN A 33 20.88 -24.99 -6.79
CA ASN A 33 21.35 -23.73 -7.31
C ASN A 33 21.46 -22.84 -6.08
N THR A 34 22.64 -22.84 -5.50
CA THR A 34 23.11 -21.73 -4.68
C THR A 34 23.09 -20.54 -5.63
N THR A 35 21.92 -19.90 -5.74
CA THR A 35 21.81 -18.61 -6.39
C THR A 35 22.63 -17.69 -5.51
N THR A 36 23.84 -17.43 -5.99
CA THR A 36 24.77 -16.48 -5.42
C THR A 36 23.98 -15.21 -5.10
N THR A 37 23.92 -14.87 -3.82
CA THR A 37 23.49 -13.58 -3.27
C THR A 37 24.46 -12.50 -3.75
N ASN A 38 24.42 -12.21 -5.04
CA ASN A 38 25.22 -11.15 -5.64
C ASN A 38 24.59 -10.71 -6.96
N GLN A 39 23.51 -9.94 -6.83
CA GLN A 39 23.22 -8.73 -7.58
C GLN A 39 21.80 -8.30 -7.20
N LEU A 40 21.66 -7.10 -6.66
CA LEU A 40 20.40 -6.38 -6.56
C LEU A 40 19.82 -6.26 -7.98
N ARG A 41 19.04 -7.25 -8.42
CA ARG A 41 18.35 -7.18 -9.71
C ARG A 41 17.17 -6.24 -9.53
N ASN A 42 17.39 -4.99 -9.93
CA ASN A 42 16.32 -4.08 -10.23
C ASN A 42 15.48 -4.69 -11.37
N PRO A 43 14.18 -4.98 -11.18
CA PRO A 43 13.32 -5.46 -12.27
C PRO A 43 13.11 -4.40 -13.37
N ASP A 44 13.51 -3.15 -13.10
CA ASP A 44 13.30 -2.01 -13.99
C ASP A 44 14.41 -1.87 -15.06
N GLY A 45 15.24 -2.90 -15.28
CA GLY A 45 16.28 -2.92 -16.33
C GLY A 45 15.74 -2.95 -17.77
N ASP A 46 14.46 -3.34 -17.96
CA ASP A 46 13.79 -3.49 -19.25
C ASP A 46 12.67 -2.44 -19.48
N GLY A 47 12.61 -1.38 -18.67
CA GLY A 47 11.53 -0.39 -18.67
C GLY A 47 10.37 -0.75 -17.74
N TYR A 48 9.24 -0.04 -17.84
CA TYR A 48 8.11 -0.27 -16.93
C TYR A 48 7.44 -1.63 -17.20
N PRO A 49 7.30 -2.49 -16.18
CA PRO A 49 6.62 -3.77 -16.36
C PRO A 49 5.18 -3.53 -16.83
N ALA A 50 4.68 -4.46 -17.66
CA ALA A 50 3.28 -4.47 -18.07
C ALA A 50 2.34 -4.33 -16.87
N LYS A 51 1.13 -3.81 -17.07
CA LYS A 51 0.11 -3.76 -16.03
C LYS A 51 -0.91 -4.88 -16.21
N VAL A 52 -1.45 -5.38 -15.11
CA VAL A 52 -2.54 -6.37 -15.10
C VAL A 52 -3.80 -5.77 -14.50
N PRO A 53 -5.00 -6.10 -15.01
CA PRO A 53 -6.24 -5.53 -14.51
C PRO A 53 -6.55 -6.05 -13.11
N VAL A 54 -7.14 -5.20 -12.28
CA VAL A 54 -7.79 -5.59 -11.03
C VAL A 54 -9.09 -6.31 -11.37
N THR A 55 -9.24 -7.54 -10.92
CA THR A 55 -10.40 -8.40 -11.26
C THR A 55 -11.33 -8.65 -10.08
N TYR A 56 -10.92 -8.23 -8.88
CA TYR A 56 -11.71 -8.38 -7.66
C TYR A 56 -12.02 -7.00 -7.07
N HIS A 57 -13.31 -6.74 -6.88
CA HIS A 57 -13.81 -5.59 -6.15
C HIS A 57 -14.88 -6.08 -5.17
N PRO A 58 -14.77 -5.78 -3.85
CA PRO A 58 -15.81 -6.10 -2.89
C PRO A 58 -17.17 -5.55 -3.33
N LEU A 59 -18.25 -6.28 -3.00
CA LEU A 59 -19.59 -5.94 -3.50
C LEU A 59 -20.03 -4.51 -3.13
N ASP A 60 -19.72 -4.05 -1.91
CA ASP A 60 -20.08 -2.70 -1.49
C ASP A 60 -19.19 -1.63 -2.15
N ALA A 61 -17.94 -1.95 -2.48
CA ALA A 61 -17.06 -1.10 -3.28
C ALA A 61 -17.59 -0.95 -4.73
N GLN A 62 -18.22 -1.98 -5.30
CA GLN A 62 -18.90 -1.86 -6.60
C GLN A 62 -20.13 -0.93 -6.55
N LYS A 63 -20.86 -0.92 -5.43
CA LYS A 63 -21.97 0.04 -5.22
C LYS A 63 -21.42 1.46 -5.05
N ALA A 64 -20.33 1.60 -4.31
CA ALA A 64 -19.62 2.87 -4.14
C ALA A 64 -19.13 3.44 -5.46
N PHE A 65 -18.54 2.62 -6.34
CA PHE A 65 -18.14 3.04 -7.67
C PHE A 65 -19.29 3.70 -8.44
N ARG A 66 -20.48 3.08 -8.47
CA ARG A 66 -21.65 3.65 -9.17
C ARG A 66 -22.12 4.96 -8.54
N HIS A 67 -22.13 5.01 -7.20
CA HIS A 67 -22.49 6.23 -6.48
C HIS A 67 -21.51 7.38 -6.77
N ASN A 68 -20.21 7.09 -6.80
CA ASN A 68 -19.17 8.06 -7.14
C ASN A 68 -19.25 8.48 -8.61
N GLU A 69 -19.51 7.55 -9.53
CA GLU A 69 -19.68 7.80 -10.97
C GLU A 69 -20.80 8.83 -11.24
N GLU A 70 -21.93 8.70 -10.54
CA GLU A 70 -23.04 9.66 -10.62
C GLU A 70 -22.61 11.07 -10.18
N ARG A 71 -21.83 11.18 -9.10
CA ARG A 71 -21.40 12.46 -8.52
C ARG A 71 -20.30 13.14 -9.33
N VAL A 72 -19.44 12.35 -9.95
CA VAL A 72 -18.29 12.83 -10.75
C VAL A 72 -18.71 13.22 -12.16
N ARG A 73 -19.81 12.65 -12.70
CA ARG A 73 -20.25 12.78 -14.11
C ARG A 73 -20.14 14.17 -14.72
N ASP A 74 -20.62 15.19 -14.00
CA ASP A 74 -20.71 16.57 -14.50
C ASP A 74 -19.54 17.46 -14.05
N LYS A 75 -18.51 16.88 -13.42
CA LYS A 75 -17.32 17.60 -12.98
C LYS A 75 -16.34 17.82 -14.15
N PRO A 76 -15.57 18.93 -14.15
CA PRO A 76 -14.59 19.21 -15.22
C PRO A 76 -13.49 18.15 -15.33
N TYR A 77 -13.23 17.41 -14.25
CA TYR A 77 -12.26 16.31 -14.17
C TYR A 77 -12.88 14.92 -14.38
N ALA A 78 -14.15 14.81 -14.80
CA ALA A 78 -14.85 13.52 -14.92
C ALA A 78 -14.11 12.51 -15.81
N ARG A 79 -13.41 12.98 -16.85
CA ARG A 79 -12.61 12.12 -17.75
C ARG A 79 -11.47 11.35 -17.08
N TYR A 80 -11.10 11.73 -15.85
CA TYR A 80 -10.06 11.07 -15.06
C TYR A 80 -10.62 9.99 -14.14
N TYR A 81 -11.95 9.81 -14.12
CA TYR A 81 -12.61 8.78 -13.33
C TYR A 81 -12.61 7.45 -14.10
N ASN A 82 -11.61 6.61 -13.83
CA ASN A 82 -11.39 5.37 -14.56
C ASN A 82 -12.11 4.18 -13.91
N ARG A 83 -12.86 3.42 -14.71
CA ARG A 83 -13.43 2.15 -14.26
C ARG A 83 -12.40 1.03 -14.19
N GLU A 84 -11.54 0.96 -15.21
CA GLU A 84 -10.53 -0.08 -15.33
C GLU A 84 -9.31 0.31 -14.49
N LEU A 85 -9.14 -0.40 -13.37
CA LEU A 85 -8.00 -0.23 -12.48
C LEU A 85 -6.96 -1.33 -12.74
N TYR A 86 -5.70 -0.98 -12.52
CA TYR A 86 -4.57 -1.85 -12.82
C TYR A 86 -3.53 -1.78 -11.72
N ILE A 87 -2.72 -2.84 -11.63
CA ILE A 87 -1.47 -2.89 -10.84
C ILE A 87 -0.32 -3.31 -11.77
N TYR A 88 0.93 -3.02 -11.40
CA TYR A 88 2.08 -3.49 -12.16
C TYR A 88 2.21 -5.03 -12.09
N ALA A 89 2.61 -5.68 -13.19
CA ALA A 89 2.61 -7.14 -13.33
C ALA A 89 3.63 -7.87 -12.43
N ASP A 90 4.58 -7.14 -11.84
CA ASP A 90 5.50 -7.65 -10.82
C ASP A 90 4.88 -7.67 -9.41
N VAL A 91 3.72 -7.05 -9.20
CA VAL A 91 3.05 -6.95 -7.89
C VAL A 91 2.29 -8.21 -7.48
N PRO A 92 1.56 -8.94 -8.35
CA PRO A 92 0.74 -10.07 -7.94
C PRO A 92 1.44 -11.17 -7.15
N GLN A 93 2.75 -11.37 -7.35
CA GLN A 93 3.52 -12.34 -6.57
C GLN A 93 3.61 -11.97 -5.08
N HIS A 94 3.63 -10.67 -4.75
CA HIS A 94 3.70 -10.16 -3.38
C HIS A 94 2.34 -10.16 -2.66
N ILE A 95 1.25 -10.43 -3.39
CA ILE A 95 -0.11 -10.54 -2.82
C ILE A 95 -0.33 -11.95 -2.28
N ARG A 96 0.29 -12.98 -2.88
CA ARG A 96 -0.05 -14.40 -2.66
C ARG A 96 0.20 -14.90 -1.25
N GLU A 97 1.20 -14.35 -0.58
CA GLU A 97 1.65 -14.77 0.74
C GLU A 97 2.26 -13.57 1.48
N PRO A 98 2.26 -13.59 2.83
CA PRO A 98 2.93 -12.55 3.59
C PRO A 98 4.43 -12.58 3.31
N MET A 99 5.04 -11.40 3.29
CA MET A 99 6.50 -11.28 3.16
C MET A 99 7.19 -11.81 4.43
N PRO A 100 8.48 -12.17 4.35
CA PRO A 100 9.19 -12.68 5.52
C PRO A 100 9.52 -11.55 6.51
N ALA A 101 9.78 -11.91 7.77
CA ALA A 101 9.91 -10.95 8.87
C ALA A 101 11.12 -10.00 8.70
N GLU A 102 12.17 -10.43 8.00
CA GLU A 102 13.32 -9.59 7.63
C GLU A 102 12.96 -8.44 6.67
N GLY A 103 11.79 -8.47 6.03
CA GLY A 103 11.26 -7.37 5.24
C GLY A 103 10.64 -6.23 6.05
N VAL A 104 10.49 -6.43 7.37
CA VAL A 104 9.93 -5.43 8.26
C VAL A 104 10.97 -4.35 8.55
N LEU A 105 10.62 -3.10 8.25
CA LEU A 105 11.34 -1.93 8.74
C LEU A 105 10.62 -1.43 10.00
N PRO A 106 11.24 -1.46 11.19
CA PRO A 106 10.65 -0.83 12.37
C PRO A 106 10.48 0.67 12.17
N ILE A 107 9.42 1.27 12.71
CA ILE A 107 9.15 2.72 12.54
C ILE A 107 10.28 3.59 13.11
N ALA A 108 10.94 3.13 14.19
CA ALA A 108 12.10 3.82 14.77
C ALA A 108 13.31 3.87 13.82
N ASP A 109 13.36 2.94 12.86
CA ASP A 109 14.42 2.84 11.85
C ASP A 109 13.99 3.49 10.52
N SER A 110 12.92 4.29 10.49
CA SER A 110 12.42 4.95 9.27
C SER A 110 13.50 5.74 8.52
N ARG A 111 14.51 6.27 9.24
CA ARG A 111 15.68 6.94 8.66
C ARG A 111 16.40 6.10 7.61
N ARG A 112 16.36 4.77 7.70
CA ARG A 112 16.96 3.86 6.69
C ARG A 112 16.33 4.00 5.31
N LEU A 113 15.15 4.63 5.18
CA LEU A 113 14.60 4.96 3.87
C LEU A 113 15.50 5.95 3.08
N LEU A 114 16.43 6.66 3.74
CA LEU A 114 17.46 7.47 3.09
C LEU A 114 18.61 6.65 2.49
N ASP A 115 18.73 5.36 2.86
CA ASP A 115 19.79 4.50 2.37
C ASP A 115 19.72 4.41 0.82
N PRO A 116 20.87 4.44 0.13
CA PRO A 116 20.90 4.35 -1.33
C PRO A 116 20.37 3.00 -1.81
N GLY A 117 19.77 2.98 -3.00
CA GLY A 117 19.22 1.77 -3.60
C GLY A 117 17.90 1.34 -2.98
N TYR A 118 17.71 0.04 -2.78
CA TYR A 118 16.45 -0.55 -2.34
C TYR A 118 16.66 -1.45 -1.12
N HIS A 119 15.66 -1.49 -0.24
CA HIS A 119 15.60 -2.51 0.80
C HIS A 119 15.32 -3.89 0.18
N PRO A 120 15.65 -4.99 0.87
CA PRO A 120 15.39 -6.34 0.37
C PRO A 120 13.92 -6.58 0.01
N HIS A 121 13.01 -5.94 0.75
CA HIS A 121 11.57 -6.01 0.54
C HIS A 121 10.98 -4.60 0.39
N GLU A 122 10.73 -4.21 -0.85
CA GLU A 122 10.03 -2.96 -1.19
C GLU A 122 8.53 -3.16 -1.45
N ASN A 123 8.10 -4.42 -1.60
CA ASN A 123 6.71 -4.82 -1.82
C ASN A 123 6.38 -6.02 -0.93
N GLY A 124 5.31 -5.92 -0.14
CA GLY A 124 4.80 -7.01 0.67
C GLY A 124 4.05 -6.54 1.92
N TRP A 125 3.43 -7.50 2.59
CA TRP A 125 2.60 -7.29 3.76
C TRP A 125 2.87 -8.40 4.78
N ILE A 126 2.71 -8.10 6.07
CA ILE A 126 2.84 -9.08 7.16
C ILE A 126 2.09 -8.58 8.39
N ALA A 127 1.57 -9.49 9.21
CA ALA A 127 1.18 -9.20 10.58
C ALA A 127 2.32 -9.52 11.55
N LEU A 128 2.68 -8.57 12.40
CA LEU A 128 3.68 -8.75 13.44
C LEU A 128 3.08 -9.48 14.66
N PRO A 129 3.91 -10.13 15.51
CA PRO A 129 3.43 -10.85 16.69
C PRO A 129 2.60 -10.00 17.67
N ASP A 130 2.80 -8.69 17.70
CA ASP A 130 2.05 -7.74 18.55
C ASP A 130 0.68 -7.34 17.97
N GLY A 131 0.34 -7.83 16.78
CA GLY A 131 -0.87 -7.52 16.04
C GLY A 131 -0.75 -6.33 15.08
N THR A 132 0.42 -5.71 14.96
CA THR A 132 0.65 -4.63 13.97
C THR A 132 0.56 -5.20 12.55
N ALA A 133 -0.23 -4.58 11.69
CA ALA A 133 -0.19 -4.78 10.25
C ALA A 133 0.90 -3.90 9.65
N TYR A 134 1.90 -4.51 9.02
CA TYR A 134 2.97 -3.79 8.34
C TYR A 134 2.89 -4.01 6.82
N VAL A 135 3.05 -2.93 6.08
CA VAL A 135 3.02 -2.93 4.61
C VAL A 135 4.21 -2.15 4.08
N ALA A 136 4.92 -2.73 3.11
CA ALA A 136 5.86 -2.05 2.25
C ALA A 136 5.32 -2.08 0.82
N SER A 137 5.32 -0.93 0.16
CA SER A 137 4.83 -0.83 -1.21
C SER A 137 5.70 0.12 -2.03
N ARG A 138 6.00 -0.28 -3.26
CA ARG A 138 6.73 0.52 -4.24
C ARG A 138 5.92 0.63 -5.52
N THR A 139 5.55 1.86 -5.87
CA THR A 139 4.71 2.15 -7.03
C THR A 139 5.41 3.13 -7.96
N ARG A 140 5.39 2.87 -9.26
CA ARG A 140 6.06 3.74 -10.24
C ARG A 140 5.12 4.85 -10.74
N PHE A 141 5.68 6.05 -10.91
CA PHE A 141 5.02 7.28 -11.32
C PHE A 141 5.70 7.90 -12.56
N PRO A 142 5.55 7.29 -13.75
CA PRO A 142 6.14 7.81 -14.99
C PRO A 142 5.66 9.23 -15.30
N GLY A 143 6.57 10.08 -15.76
CA GLY A 143 6.31 11.48 -16.13
C GLY A 143 5.86 12.39 -14.98
N SER A 144 5.78 11.87 -13.76
CA SER A 144 5.39 12.66 -12.59
C SER A 144 6.59 13.41 -12.02
N THR A 145 6.30 14.52 -11.32
CA THR A 145 7.31 15.33 -10.61
C THR A 145 6.89 15.54 -9.17
N GLY A 146 7.82 15.90 -8.28
CA GLY A 146 7.46 16.19 -6.90
C GLY A 146 6.45 17.33 -6.76
N ASP A 147 6.41 18.24 -7.74
CA ASP A 147 5.45 19.35 -7.75
C ASP A 147 4.01 18.89 -7.97
N MET A 148 3.81 17.96 -8.92
CA MET A 148 2.52 17.32 -9.16
C MET A 148 2.02 16.59 -7.91
N VAL A 149 2.91 15.90 -7.20
CA VAL A 149 2.56 15.19 -5.95
C VAL A 149 2.16 16.19 -4.87
N ARG A 150 2.97 17.20 -4.59
CA ARG A 150 2.65 18.21 -3.57
C ARG A 150 1.35 18.93 -3.89
N TRP A 151 1.08 19.20 -5.17
CA TRP A 151 -0.17 19.78 -5.64
C TRP A 151 -1.37 18.88 -5.36
N TRP A 152 -1.26 17.60 -5.73
CA TRP A 152 -2.32 16.61 -5.58
C TRP A 152 -2.86 16.59 -4.15
N PHE A 153 -1.98 16.52 -3.15
CA PHE A 153 -2.35 16.32 -1.74
C PHE A 153 -3.17 17.44 -1.10
N TRP A 154 -3.14 18.67 -1.63
CA TRP A 154 -4.12 19.68 -1.22
C TRP A 154 -5.29 19.74 -2.21
N TRP A 155 -5.08 19.54 -3.51
CA TRP A 155 -6.12 19.69 -4.52
C TRP A 155 -7.24 18.65 -4.40
N HIS A 156 -6.90 17.39 -4.12
CA HIS A 156 -7.89 16.32 -3.93
C HIS A 156 -8.70 16.48 -2.63
N SER A 157 -8.24 17.34 -1.72
CA SER A 157 -8.63 17.32 -0.32
C SER A 157 -9.96 18.03 0.02
N VAL A 158 -10.70 18.45 -1.01
CA VAL A 158 -11.59 19.62 -0.94
C VAL A 158 -12.98 19.33 -1.50
N GLU A 159 -13.04 18.37 -2.42
CA GLU A 159 -14.24 17.84 -3.03
C GLU A 159 -14.10 16.31 -2.97
N PRO A 160 -15.05 15.58 -2.35
CA PRO A 160 -15.00 14.12 -2.33
C PRO A 160 -14.91 13.49 -3.72
N GLU A 161 -15.47 14.13 -4.75
CA GLU A 161 -15.41 13.67 -6.14
C GLU A 161 -13.97 13.66 -6.67
N ARG A 162 -13.10 14.57 -6.21
CA ARG A 162 -11.66 14.54 -6.54
C ARG A 162 -10.96 13.38 -5.84
N TYR A 163 -11.32 13.13 -4.58
CA TYR A 163 -10.78 11.98 -3.83
C TYR A 163 -11.17 10.65 -4.48
N ALA A 164 -12.39 10.56 -5.03
CA ALA A 164 -12.88 9.42 -5.76
C ALA A 164 -12.09 9.13 -7.07
N LEU A 165 -11.44 10.12 -7.70
CA LEU A 165 -10.58 9.87 -8.85
C LEU A 165 -9.41 8.93 -8.53
N TRP A 166 -8.92 9.01 -7.29
CA TRP A 166 -7.73 8.27 -6.84
C TRP A 166 -8.00 6.78 -6.70
N HIS A 167 -9.09 6.42 -6.03
CA HIS A 167 -9.57 5.04 -5.97
C HIS A 167 -11.10 5.00 -6.17
N PRO A 168 -11.57 4.91 -7.43
CA PRO A 168 -12.99 5.01 -7.80
C PRO A 168 -13.95 4.11 -7.02
N TYR A 169 -13.50 2.92 -6.62
CA TYR A 169 -14.29 1.94 -5.89
C TYR A 169 -14.31 2.16 -4.37
N ASP A 170 -13.27 2.79 -3.81
CA ASP A 170 -13.05 2.74 -2.36
C ASP A 170 -13.18 4.10 -1.68
N HIS A 171 -12.84 5.19 -2.37
CA HIS A 171 -12.84 6.54 -1.81
C HIS A 171 -14.22 7.18 -1.86
N LEU A 172 -14.85 7.46 -0.71
CA LEU A 172 -16.24 7.94 -0.64
C LEU A 172 -16.37 9.42 -0.27
N SER A 173 -15.56 9.84 0.69
CA SER A 173 -15.67 11.14 1.34
C SER A 173 -14.31 11.57 1.85
N LEU A 174 -14.02 12.85 1.69
CA LEU A 174 -12.87 13.48 2.28
C LEU A 174 -13.18 14.93 2.63
N ARG A 175 -12.72 15.37 3.80
CA ARG A 175 -12.68 16.80 4.17
C ARG A 175 -11.39 17.16 4.89
N SER A 176 -10.64 18.10 4.32
CA SER A 176 -9.47 18.69 4.98
C SER A 176 -9.86 19.72 6.05
N SER A 177 -9.08 19.78 7.13
CA SER A 177 -9.13 20.87 8.10
C SER A 177 -8.56 22.19 7.57
N TYR A 178 -7.84 22.16 6.44
CA TYR A 178 -7.25 23.33 5.77
C TYR A 178 -7.99 23.70 4.48
N ALA A 179 -9.29 23.42 4.41
CA ALA A 179 -10.10 23.77 3.25
C ALA A 179 -10.12 25.30 2.96
N ASP A 180 -9.84 26.14 3.95
CA ASP A 180 -9.70 27.59 3.80
C ASP A 180 -8.39 28.02 3.09
N ARG A 181 -7.38 27.14 3.03
CA ARG A 181 -6.06 27.44 2.44
C ARG A 181 -5.96 27.19 0.95
N LEU A 182 -6.96 26.53 0.36
CA LEU A 182 -6.87 26.00 -1.00
C LEU A 182 -6.76 27.10 -2.05
N HIS A 183 -7.50 28.20 -1.85
CA HIS A 183 -7.51 29.37 -2.73
C HIS A 183 -6.34 30.33 -2.47
N ARG A 184 -5.52 30.09 -1.45
CA ARG A 184 -4.38 30.94 -1.12
C ARG A 184 -3.27 30.79 -2.14
N THR A 185 -2.92 31.86 -2.84
CA THR A 185 -1.83 31.86 -3.84
C THR A 185 -0.48 32.23 -3.25
N ASP A 186 -0.47 32.75 -2.03
CA ASP A 186 0.73 33.09 -1.24
C ASP A 186 1.34 31.89 -0.50
N LEU A 187 0.66 30.74 -0.50
CA LEU A 187 1.13 29.51 0.11
C LEU A 187 1.66 28.54 -0.95
N SER A 188 2.81 27.93 -0.67
CA SER A 188 3.30 26.79 -1.44
C SER A 188 2.33 25.59 -1.34
N HIS A 189 2.42 24.65 -2.28
CA HIS A 189 1.64 23.43 -2.24
C HIS A 189 1.76 22.67 -0.91
N THR A 190 2.97 22.53 -0.36
CA THR A 190 3.18 21.87 0.94
C THR A 190 2.49 22.61 2.08
N GLN A 191 2.53 23.95 2.12
CA GLN A 191 1.87 24.73 3.18
C GLN A 191 0.33 24.62 3.16
N LYS A 192 -0.26 24.19 2.03
CA LYS A 192 -1.70 23.98 1.92
C LYS A 192 -2.20 22.69 2.56
N TRP A 193 -1.34 21.68 2.76
CA TRP A 193 -1.76 20.39 3.34
C TRP A 193 -0.95 19.95 4.57
N LEU A 194 0.33 20.33 4.70
CA LEU A 194 1.18 19.89 5.80
C LEU A 194 0.69 20.45 7.13
N GLY A 195 0.41 19.59 8.10
CA GLY A 195 -0.22 19.94 9.38
C GLY A 195 -1.75 19.87 9.36
N SER A 196 -2.38 19.61 8.22
CA SER A 196 -3.82 19.41 8.13
C SER A 196 -4.25 18.04 8.66
N THR A 197 -5.54 17.92 8.98
CA THR A 197 -6.21 16.64 9.19
C THR A 197 -7.19 16.40 8.06
N HIS A 198 -7.02 15.30 7.30
CA HIS A 198 -8.05 14.84 6.38
C HIS A 198 -8.95 13.83 7.09
N ARG A 199 -10.25 14.13 7.11
CA ARG A 199 -11.25 13.18 7.59
C ARG A 199 -11.76 12.40 6.38
N VAL A 200 -11.36 11.14 6.30
CA VAL A 200 -11.66 10.27 5.16
C VAL A 200 -12.68 9.21 5.55
N THR A 201 -13.51 8.83 4.58
CA THR A 201 -14.31 7.62 4.64
C THR A 201 -14.06 6.83 3.38
N GLU A 202 -13.64 5.59 3.55
CA GLU A 202 -13.21 4.74 2.46
C GLU A 202 -13.40 3.26 2.77
N PHE A 203 -13.29 2.42 1.76
CA PHE A 203 -13.17 0.99 1.91
C PHE A 203 -11.70 0.59 1.96
N ILE A 204 -11.37 -0.32 2.89
CA ILE A 204 -10.15 -1.11 2.85
C ILE A 204 -10.60 -2.57 2.81
N GLY A 205 -10.40 -3.20 1.65
CA GLY A 205 -11.07 -4.46 1.33
C GLY A 205 -12.59 -4.31 1.47
N ALA A 206 -13.24 -5.29 2.11
CA ALA A 206 -14.68 -5.23 2.35
C ALA A 206 -15.12 -4.30 3.51
N THR A 207 -14.18 -3.65 4.20
CA THR A 207 -14.48 -2.89 5.43
C THR A 207 -14.59 -1.41 5.13
N LYS A 208 -15.76 -0.81 5.36
CA LYS A 208 -15.90 0.65 5.35
C LYS A 208 -15.30 1.23 6.64
N MET A 209 -14.35 2.15 6.49
CA MET A 209 -13.64 2.78 7.58
C MET A 209 -13.82 4.30 7.53
N ALA A 210 -13.80 4.92 8.71
CA ALA A 210 -13.66 6.36 8.86
C ALA A 210 -12.37 6.62 9.63
N VAL A 211 -11.48 7.41 9.04
CA VAL A 211 -10.12 7.65 9.56
C VAL A 211 -9.80 9.13 9.50
N HIS A 212 -9.01 9.60 10.46
CA HIS A 212 -8.45 10.94 10.48
C HIS A 212 -6.95 10.86 10.19
N LEU A 213 -6.54 11.29 9.00
CA LEU A 213 -5.13 11.35 8.59
C LEU A 213 -4.55 12.69 9.01
N ARG A 214 -3.63 12.69 9.98
CA ARG A 214 -2.94 13.90 10.45
C ARG A 214 -1.58 14.00 9.80
N PHE A 215 -1.44 14.89 8.83
CA PHE A 215 -0.17 15.07 8.15
C PHE A 215 0.85 15.76 9.05
N VAL A 216 2.02 15.14 9.20
CA VAL A 216 3.11 15.61 10.05
C VAL A 216 4.36 15.82 9.23
N ASP A 217 5.26 16.67 9.73
CA ASP A 217 6.56 16.88 9.10
C ASP A 217 7.36 15.56 9.07
N PRO A 218 7.96 15.16 7.94
CA PRO A 218 8.80 13.96 7.85
C PRO A 218 9.94 13.90 8.87
N ALA A 219 10.44 15.04 9.37
CA ALA A 219 11.41 15.09 10.47
C ALA A 219 10.90 14.39 11.75
N HIS A 220 9.57 14.27 11.94
CA HIS A 220 8.96 13.48 13.00
C HIS A 220 9.44 12.01 13.01
N TYR A 221 9.78 11.47 11.84
CA TYR A 221 10.25 10.10 11.65
C TYR A 221 11.77 10.02 11.37
N GLY A 222 12.52 11.08 11.67
CA GLY A 222 13.96 11.14 11.41
C GLY A 222 14.33 11.32 9.94
N LEU A 223 13.42 11.88 9.14
CA LEU A 223 13.56 12.13 7.69
C LEU A 223 13.42 13.62 7.37
N PRO A 224 14.33 14.50 7.81
CA PRO A 224 14.20 15.93 7.55
C PRO A 224 14.30 16.24 6.04
N TRP A 225 13.64 17.32 5.61
CA TRP A 225 13.45 17.65 4.19
C TRP A 225 14.75 17.82 3.39
N ASP A 226 15.78 18.40 4.00
CA ASP A 226 17.09 18.60 3.38
C ASP A 226 17.80 17.27 3.10
N GLU A 227 17.72 16.32 4.02
CA GLU A 227 18.28 14.98 3.83
C GLU A 227 17.47 14.14 2.83
N LEU A 228 16.13 14.23 2.87
CA LEU A 228 15.28 13.62 1.85
C LEU A 228 15.68 14.11 0.45
N LYS A 229 15.84 15.43 0.29
CA LYS A 229 16.28 16.03 -0.97
C LYS A 229 17.67 15.54 -1.37
N ALA A 230 18.61 15.46 -0.42
CA ALA A 230 19.95 14.94 -0.67
C ALA A 230 19.94 13.46 -1.11
N ALA A 231 19.00 12.67 -0.62
CA ALA A 231 18.76 11.28 -1.00
C ALA A 231 17.92 11.12 -2.29
N GLY A 232 17.61 12.21 -2.99
CA GLY A 232 16.90 12.19 -4.28
C GLY A 232 15.37 12.15 -4.17
N TYR A 233 14.80 12.38 -2.98
CA TYR A 233 13.37 12.52 -2.81
C TYR A 233 12.87 13.90 -3.23
N GLU A 234 11.83 13.94 -4.06
CA GLU A 234 11.21 15.18 -4.52
C GLU A 234 9.95 15.54 -3.74
N ALA A 235 9.29 14.57 -3.11
CA ALA A 235 8.13 14.80 -2.25
C ALA A 235 8.05 13.75 -1.14
N ALA A 236 7.47 14.14 -0.01
CA ALA A 236 7.20 13.26 1.11
C ALA A 236 5.84 13.62 1.71
N VAL A 237 5.06 12.62 2.09
CA VAL A 237 3.79 12.76 2.80
C VAL A 237 3.75 11.72 3.90
N CYS A 238 3.77 12.19 5.14
CA CYS A 238 3.77 11.32 6.31
C CYS A 238 2.59 11.70 7.20
N ALA A 239 1.94 10.70 7.81
CA ALA A 239 0.78 10.97 8.67
C ALA A 239 0.68 10.01 9.85
N GLU A 240 0.16 10.53 10.96
CA GLU A 240 -0.45 9.71 12.02
C GLU A 240 -1.89 9.38 11.59
N LEU A 241 -2.29 8.12 11.66
CA LEU A 241 -3.68 7.71 11.48
C LEU A 241 -4.40 7.71 12.82
N HIS A 242 -5.60 8.27 12.84
CA HIS A 242 -6.47 8.32 14.01
C HIS A 242 -7.84 7.74 13.72
N ASP A 243 -8.47 7.10 14.72
CA ASP A 243 -9.83 6.58 14.56
C ASP A 243 -10.83 7.72 14.26
N GLY A 244 -11.74 7.48 13.32
CA GLY A 244 -12.72 8.47 12.89
C GLY A 244 -13.79 8.77 13.94
N SER A 245 -14.13 7.81 14.79
CA SER A 245 -15.10 7.97 15.89
C SER A 245 -14.44 8.49 17.16
N VAL A 246 -13.17 8.10 17.39
CA VAL A 246 -12.39 8.48 18.56
C VAL A 246 -11.15 9.25 18.13
N SER A 247 -11.33 10.52 17.76
CA SER A 247 -10.28 11.32 17.09
C SER A 247 -8.96 11.51 17.88
N ASN A 248 -8.95 11.28 19.20
CA ASN A 248 -7.74 11.32 20.02
C ASN A 248 -7.04 9.94 20.14
N LEU A 249 -7.59 8.91 19.52
CA LEU A 249 -7.03 7.57 19.43
C LEU A 249 -6.14 7.47 18.19
N LYS A 250 -4.82 7.34 18.39
CA LYS A 250 -3.89 7.03 17.30
C LYS A 250 -3.94 5.53 17.02
N ILE A 251 -4.03 5.16 15.75
CA ILE A 251 -4.23 3.78 15.28
C ILE A 251 -3.17 3.29 14.30
N GLY A 252 -2.21 4.13 13.93
CA GLY A 252 -1.09 3.74 13.08
C GLY A 252 -0.37 4.93 12.48
N ASP A 253 0.58 4.64 11.59
CA ASP A 253 1.37 5.62 10.86
C ASP A 253 1.58 5.17 9.41
N PHE A 254 1.72 6.13 8.50
CA PHE A 254 2.25 5.89 7.16
C PHE A 254 3.29 6.92 6.76
N LEU A 255 4.20 6.48 5.89
CA LEU A 255 5.23 7.29 5.25
C LEU A 255 5.15 7.03 3.73
N HIS A 256 4.92 8.07 2.95
CA HIS A 256 4.99 8.04 1.49
C HIS A 256 6.13 8.93 1.01
N LEU A 257 7.12 8.36 0.34
CA LEU A 257 8.29 9.09 -0.12
C LEU A 257 8.47 8.90 -1.62
N TRP A 258 8.39 9.99 -2.40
CA TRP A 258 8.58 9.96 -3.85
C TRP A 258 10.02 10.29 -4.22
N ARG A 259 10.75 9.27 -4.68
CA ARG A 259 12.14 9.37 -5.12
C ARG A 259 12.21 9.56 -6.62
N LYS A 260 13.14 10.41 -7.08
CA LYS A 260 13.39 10.62 -8.50
C LYS A 260 13.93 9.35 -9.17
N THR A 261 13.42 9.07 -10.36
CA THR A 261 13.95 8.06 -11.29
C THR A 261 14.27 8.71 -12.64
N GLU A 262 14.83 7.97 -13.59
CA GLU A 262 15.11 8.48 -14.94
C GLU A 262 13.83 8.92 -15.67
N ASP A 263 12.73 8.21 -15.45
CA ASP A 263 11.46 8.36 -16.18
C ASP A 263 10.38 9.13 -15.38
N GLY A 264 10.70 9.63 -14.19
CA GLY A 264 9.74 10.36 -13.34
C GLY A 264 10.02 10.13 -11.86
N LEU A 265 9.05 9.54 -11.16
CA LEU A 265 9.16 9.21 -9.74
C LEU A 265 8.90 7.72 -9.47
N GLU A 266 9.38 7.25 -8.34
CA GLU A 266 8.88 6.07 -7.65
C GLU A 266 8.38 6.47 -6.26
N LEU A 267 7.22 5.98 -5.87
CA LEU A 267 6.70 6.07 -4.51
C LEU A 267 7.19 4.87 -3.71
N ARG A 268 7.81 5.12 -2.56
CA ARG A 268 8.09 4.13 -1.50
C ARG A 268 7.19 4.41 -0.32
N SER A 269 6.20 3.54 -0.10
CA SER A 269 5.27 3.59 1.02
C SER A 269 5.68 2.62 2.14
N ARG A 270 5.47 3.03 3.38
CA ARG A 270 5.51 2.17 4.57
C ARG A 270 4.32 2.45 5.46
N TYR A 271 3.67 1.40 5.97
CA TYR A 271 2.54 1.51 6.89
C TYR A 271 2.78 0.66 8.13
N TRP A 272 2.47 1.20 9.30
CA TRP A 272 2.47 0.50 10.59
C TRP A 272 1.10 0.68 11.25
N LEU A 273 0.16 -0.20 10.93
CA LEU A 273 -1.25 -0.10 11.30
C LEU A 273 -1.55 -0.96 12.52
N GLY A 274 -2.22 -0.41 13.53
CA GLY A 274 -2.36 -1.07 14.83
C GLY A 274 -1.09 -1.05 15.68
N GLY A 275 0.00 -0.43 15.19
CA GLY A 275 1.23 -0.16 15.94
C GLY A 275 1.20 1.19 16.66
N GLY A 276 1.95 1.31 17.76
CA GLY A 276 2.10 2.59 18.49
C GLY A 276 0.79 3.19 19.02
N VAL A 277 -0.22 2.34 19.23
CA VAL A 277 -1.60 2.73 19.52
C VAL A 277 -1.72 3.37 20.90
N HIS A 278 -2.19 4.62 20.94
CA HIS A 278 -2.34 5.37 22.19
C HIS A 278 -3.45 6.42 22.13
N TYR A 279 -3.98 6.76 23.30
CA TYR A 279 -4.82 7.93 23.51
C TYR A 279 -3.96 9.16 23.81
N LYS A 280 -4.30 10.31 23.22
CA LYS A 280 -3.83 11.62 23.68
C LYS A 280 -4.90 12.24 24.59
N LEU A 281 -4.59 12.43 25.87
CA LEU A 281 -5.47 13.10 26.85
C LEU A 281 -4.66 14.15 27.62
N LEU A 282 -5.08 15.41 27.58
CA LEU A 282 -4.39 16.53 28.26
C LEU A 282 -2.87 16.60 27.97
N GLY A 283 -2.47 16.28 26.73
CA GLY A 283 -1.06 16.26 26.32
C GLY A 283 -0.29 14.98 26.69
N MET A 284 -0.87 14.08 27.50
CA MET A 284 -0.26 12.80 27.87
C MET A 284 -0.64 11.69 26.89
N ARG A 285 0.33 10.81 26.58
CA ARG A 285 0.11 9.59 25.78
C ARG A 285 -0.19 8.41 26.71
N ILE A 286 -1.37 7.83 26.58
CA ILE A 286 -1.80 6.67 27.37
C ILE A 286 -1.90 5.47 26.42
N GLY A 287 -1.03 4.47 26.59
CA GLY A 287 -1.04 3.25 25.78
C GLY A 287 -2.30 2.42 26.00
N ILE A 288 -2.81 1.76 24.95
CA ILE A 288 -4.02 0.93 25.06
C ILE A 288 -3.77 -0.38 25.82
N ASP A 289 -2.52 -0.81 26.05
CA ASP A 289 -2.26 -2.09 26.72
C ASP A 289 -2.93 -2.21 28.11
N TYR A 290 -3.29 -1.09 28.74
CA TYR A 290 -4.07 -1.05 29.99
C TYR A 290 -5.59 -1.41 29.83
N LEU A 291 -6.12 -1.43 28.61
CA LEU A 291 -7.53 -1.68 28.25
C LEU A 291 -7.70 -2.72 27.12
N ALA A 292 -6.62 -3.15 26.47
CA ALA A 292 -6.61 -3.84 25.17
C ALA A 292 -7.24 -5.24 25.15
N GLY A 293 -7.25 -5.96 26.28
CA GLY A 293 -7.75 -7.34 26.32
C GLY A 293 -9.26 -7.48 26.21
N ALA A 294 -10.02 -6.45 26.59
CA ALA A 294 -11.47 -6.59 26.81
C ALA A 294 -12.37 -6.26 25.60
N LEU A 295 -11.82 -5.64 24.53
CA LEU A 295 -12.66 -4.96 23.54
C LEU A 295 -12.40 -5.32 22.06
N GLY A 296 -11.52 -6.28 21.75
CA GLY A 296 -11.30 -6.74 20.37
C GLY A 296 -10.76 -5.68 19.38
N PHE A 297 -10.40 -4.49 19.86
CA PHE A 297 -10.01 -3.34 19.03
C PHE A 297 -8.74 -3.56 18.20
N LYS A 298 -7.74 -4.29 18.72
CA LYS A 298 -6.48 -4.54 17.97
C LYS A 298 -6.74 -5.32 16.67
N HIS A 299 -7.70 -6.25 16.65
CA HIS A 299 -8.01 -7.06 15.46
C HIS A 299 -8.76 -6.29 14.37
N ARG A 300 -9.34 -5.13 14.69
CA ARG A 300 -10.03 -4.27 13.72
C ARG A 300 -9.08 -3.27 13.04
N MET A 301 -7.97 -2.93 13.68
CA MET A 301 -7.08 -1.84 13.27
C MET A 301 -5.69 -2.31 12.81
N GLY A 302 -5.38 -3.59 13.03
CA GLY A 302 -4.15 -4.25 12.58
C GLY A 302 -4.40 -5.72 12.27
N GLY A 303 -3.32 -6.50 12.12
CA GLY A 303 -3.36 -7.93 11.83
C GLY A 303 -3.39 -8.27 10.35
N GLU A 304 -3.40 -9.57 10.06
CA GLU A 304 -3.07 -10.13 8.75
C GLU A 304 -3.95 -9.59 7.62
N ARG A 305 -5.27 -9.61 7.84
CA ARG A 305 -6.24 -9.09 6.88
C ARG A 305 -6.04 -7.59 6.61
N VAL A 306 -5.75 -6.79 7.64
CA VAL A 306 -5.54 -5.34 7.46
C VAL A 306 -4.28 -5.09 6.64
N ALA A 307 -3.20 -5.84 6.89
CA ALA A 307 -1.95 -5.73 6.11
C ALA A 307 -2.15 -6.12 4.65
N TYR A 308 -2.81 -7.26 4.40
CA TYR A 308 -3.12 -7.75 3.05
C TYR A 308 -3.97 -6.75 2.26
N GLU A 309 -5.10 -6.32 2.84
CA GLU A 309 -6.02 -5.40 2.16
C GLU A 309 -5.39 -4.02 1.92
N HIS A 310 -4.58 -3.51 2.86
CA HIS A 310 -3.87 -2.23 2.65
C HIS A 310 -2.80 -2.31 1.55
N PHE A 311 -2.08 -3.43 1.43
CA PHE A 311 -1.10 -3.58 0.36
C PHE A 311 -1.76 -3.54 -1.02
N ILE A 312 -2.89 -4.21 -1.18
CA ILE A 312 -3.68 -4.16 -2.41
C ILE A 312 -4.21 -2.74 -2.65
N HIS A 313 -4.77 -2.11 -1.61
CA HIS A 313 -5.33 -0.76 -1.72
C HIS A 313 -4.28 0.27 -2.16
N ASP A 314 -3.09 0.32 -1.53
CA ASP A 314 -1.98 1.20 -1.92
C ASP A 314 -1.57 0.96 -3.39
N GLN A 315 -1.39 -0.32 -3.76
CA GLN A 315 -0.96 -0.67 -5.12
C GLN A 315 -1.97 -0.22 -6.17
N ILE A 316 -3.28 -0.35 -5.90
CA ILE A 316 -4.32 0.07 -6.83
C ILE A 316 -4.42 1.59 -6.89
N GLU A 317 -4.54 2.26 -5.74
CA GLU A 317 -4.79 3.71 -5.70
C GLU A 317 -3.62 4.47 -6.34
N PHE A 318 -2.38 4.12 -6.00
CA PHE A 318 -1.23 4.86 -6.48
C PHE A 318 -0.89 4.49 -7.92
N THR A 319 -1.14 3.25 -8.37
CA THR A 319 -0.99 2.90 -9.79
C THR A 319 -2.02 3.64 -10.65
N ASN A 320 -3.24 3.81 -10.16
CA ASN A 320 -4.27 4.61 -10.84
C ASN A 320 -3.89 6.10 -10.86
N LEU A 321 -3.51 6.68 -9.72
CA LEU A 321 -3.06 8.08 -9.64
C LEU A 321 -1.89 8.35 -10.59
N ALA A 322 -0.87 7.48 -10.59
CA ALA A 322 0.26 7.57 -11.51
C ALA A 322 -0.17 7.57 -12.99
N GLY A 323 -1.29 6.93 -13.32
CA GLY A 323 -1.81 6.86 -14.69
C GLY A 323 -2.38 8.18 -15.22
N PHE A 324 -2.80 9.11 -14.36
CA PHE A 324 -3.42 10.36 -14.79
C PHE A 324 -2.84 11.65 -14.19
N LEU A 325 -2.05 11.56 -13.11
CA LEU A 325 -1.55 12.73 -12.38
C LEU A 325 -0.86 13.77 -13.27
N PRO A 326 0.05 13.41 -14.21
CA PRO A 326 0.68 14.40 -15.08
C PRO A 326 -0.31 15.16 -15.96
N ASN A 327 -1.30 14.47 -16.54
CA ASN A 327 -2.30 15.07 -17.43
C ASN A 327 -3.29 15.94 -16.65
N LEU A 328 -3.74 15.46 -15.48
CA LEU A 328 -4.61 16.22 -14.60
C LEU A 328 -3.92 17.51 -14.13
N TYR A 329 -2.63 17.43 -13.77
CA TYR A 329 -1.86 18.61 -13.40
C TYR A 329 -1.68 19.58 -14.57
N ALA A 330 -1.42 19.09 -15.77
CA ALA A 330 -1.33 19.92 -16.97
C ALA A 330 -2.64 20.67 -17.27
N ASP A 331 -3.79 20.03 -17.05
CA ASP A 331 -5.09 20.69 -17.19
C ASP A 331 -5.34 21.74 -16.12
N TYR A 332 -4.91 21.49 -14.88
CA TYR A 332 -4.94 22.49 -13.81
C TYR A 332 -4.13 23.74 -14.19
N LEU A 333 -2.88 23.55 -14.65
CA LEU A 333 -2.03 24.66 -15.12
C LEU A 333 -2.63 25.36 -16.34
N GLY A 334 -3.35 24.62 -17.19
CA GLY A 334 -4.07 25.16 -18.34
C GLY A 334 -5.42 25.81 -18.01
N GLY A 335 -5.83 25.90 -16.74
CA GLY A 335 -7.08 26.54 -16.31
C GLY A 335 -8.35 25.78 -16.70
N LYS A 336 -8.26 24.47 -16.93
CA LYS A 336 -9.41 23.62 -17.33
C LYS A 336 -10.14 22.97 -16.15
N LEU A 337 -9.63 23.13 -14.92
CA LEU A 337 -10.11 22.49 -13.68
C LEU A 337 -10.52 23.47 -12.61
#